data_AF-A0A1V0JGE3-F1
#
_entry.id   AF-A0A1V0JGE3-F1
#
_cell.length_a   1.000
_cell.length_b   1.000
_cell.length_c   1.000
_cell.angle_alpha   90.00
_cell.angle_beta   90.00
_cell.angle_gamma   90.00
#
_symmetry.space_group_name_H-M   'P 1'
#
loop_
_entity.id
_entity.type
_entity.pdbx_description
1 polymer ?
#
loop_
_entity_poly.entity_id
_entity_poly.type
_entity_poly.pdbx_seq_one_letter_code
_entity_poly.pdbx_strand_id
1 'polypeptide(L)'
;EKSMIKKRYMHLTEEILKENPSVCEYMAPSLDARQDMVVVEVPKLGKEAAAKAIKEWGQPKSKITHLVFCTTSGVDMPGADYQLTKLLGLRSSVKRSMMYQQGCFAGGTVLRLAKDLAENNKGARVLVVCSEITAVTFRGPSDTHLDSLVGQALFGDGAAAIIIGSDPVPAVEKPLFELVSAAQTILPDSDGAIDGHLREVGLTFHLLKDVPGLISKNIEKSLTEAFKPLGISDWNSLFWIAHPGGPAILDQ
;
A
#
# COMPACT_ATOMS: atom_id res chain seq x y z
N GLU A 1 3.61 1.65 -24.07
CA GLU A 1 3.54 0.27 -24.58
C GLU A 1 4.25 -0.73 -23.66
N LYS A 2 5.54 -0.55 -23.33
CA LYS A 2 6.28 -1.48 -22.45
C LYS A 2 5.79 -1.60 -20.99
N SER A 3 4.96 -0.67 -20.50
CA SER A 3 4.47 -0.71 -19.12
C SER A 3 3.38 -1.77 -18.89
N MET A 4 2.76 -2.30 -19.95
CA MET A 4 1.59 -3.20 -19.87
C MET A 4 0.36 -2.59 -19.17
N ILE A 5 0.38 -1.28 -18.90
CA ILE A 5 -0.73 -0.55 -18.26
C ILE A 5 -1.65 0.04 -19.33
N LYS A 6 -2.93 -0.34 -19.29
CA LYS A 6 -3.97 0.20 -20.19
C LYS A 6 -4.52 1.56 -19.72
N LYS A 7 -4.74 1.70 -18.42
CA LYS A 7 -5.27 2.94 -17.81
C LYS A 7 -4.85 3.04 -16.35
N ARG A 8 -4.86 4.26 -15.82
CA ARG A 8 -4.65 4.58 -14.40
C ARG A 8 -5.74 5.54 -13.95
N TYR A 9 -6.00 5.54 -12.65
CA TYR A 9 -6.82 6.55 -12.00
C TYR A 9 -5.89 7.50 -11.26
N MET A 10 -6.17 8.79 -11.33
CA MET A 10 -5.36 9.83 -10.70
C MET A 10 -6.31 10.88 -10.12
N HIS A 11 -6.05 11.29 -8.88
CA HIS A 11 -6.69 12.43 -8.24
C HIS A 11 -6.24 13.73 -8.93
N LEU A 12 -4.95 13.81 -9.30
CA LEU A 12 -4.43 14.95 -10.05
C LEU A 12 -5.12 15.06 -11.41
N THR A 13 -5.75 16.21 -11.64
CA THR A 13 -6.32 16.62 -12.94
C THR A 13 -5.54 17.78 -13.53
N GLU A 14 -5.80 18.11 -14.80
CA GLU A 14 -5.17 19.28 -15.43
C GLU A 14 -5.50 20.58 -14.70
N GLU A 15 -6.72 20.72 -14.17
CA GLU A 15 -7.15 21.88 -13.39
C GLU A 15 -6.35 22.01 -12.10
N ILE A 16 -6.22 20.93 -11.32
CA ILE A 16 -5.43 20.93 -10.08
C ILE A 16 -3.97 21.30 -10.35
N LEU A 17 -3.41 20.79 -11.45
CA LEU A 17 -2.03 21.08 -11.85
C LEU A 17 -1.83 22.53 -12.30
N LYS A 18 -2.83 23.15 -12.94
CA LYS A 18 -2.80 24.58 -13.29
C LYS A 18 -2.83 25.48 -12.05
N GLU A 19 -3.57 25.07 -11.02
CA GLU A 19 -3.63 25.78 -9.73
C GLU A 19 -2.35 25.58 -8.89
N ASN A 20 -1.61 24.50 -9.14
CA ASN A 20 -0.40 24.13 -8.39
C ASN A 20 0.81 23.96 -9.33
N PRO A 21 1.27 25.02 -10.03
CA PRO A 21 2.29 24.89 -11.07
C PRO A 21 3.62 24.32 -10.58
N SER A 22 4.01 24.55 -9.32
CA SER A 22 5.24 23.99 -8.75
C SER A 22 5.25 22.46 -8.66
N VAL A 23 4.07 21.82 -8.65
CA VAL A 23 3.94 20.35 -8.71
C VAL A 23 4.30 19.80 -10.09
N CYS A 24 4.13 20.61 -11.14
CA CYS A 24 4.49 20.27 -12.52
C CYS A 24 5.98 20.44 -12.83
N GLU A 25 6.67 21.25 -12.05
CA GLU A 25 8.11 21.44 -12.19
C GLU A 25 8.88 20.21 -11.70
N TYR A 26 10.11 20.03 -12.18
CA TYR A 26 10.91 18.85 -11.84
C TYR A 26 11.33 18.86 -10.35
N MET A 27 11.84 19.99 -9.85
CA MET A 27 12.43 20.12 -8.50
C MET A 27 12.06 21.45 -7.81
N ALA A 28 10.91 22.05 -8.15
CA ALA A 28 10.45 23.22 -7.41
C ALA A 28 9.89 22.81 -6.04
N PRO A 29 10.07 23.65 -5.00
CA PRO A 29 9.40 23.46 -3.71
C PRO A 29 7.89 23.33 -3.90
N SER A 30 7.36 22.18 -3.50
CA SER A 30 5.96 21.80 -3.74
C SER A 30 5.39 20.90 -2.65
N LEU A 31 6.16 20.60 -1.60
CA LEU A 31 5.73 19.70 -0.53
C LEU A 31 4.45 20.17 0.15
N ASP A 32 4.31 21.46 0.46
CA ASP A 32 3.14 22.00 1.16
C ASP A 32 1.86 21.78 0.34
N ALA A 33 1.87 22.17 -0.95
CA ALA A 33 0.74 21.96 -1.86
C ALA A 33 0.37 20.47 -1.98
N ARG A 34 1.38 19.59 -2.06
CA ARG A 34 1.17 18.13 -2.09
C ARG A 34 0.54 17.62 -0.81
N GLN A 35 1.02 18.11 0.34
CA GLN A 35 0.51 17.74 1.66
C GLN A 35 -0.94 18.19 1.81
N ASP A 36 -1.26 19.44 1.51
CA ASP A 36 -2.63 19.98 1.56
C ASP A 36 -3.63 19.12 0.77
N MET A 37 -3.22 18.58 -0.37
CA MET A 37 -4.02 17.63 -1.14
C MET A 37 -4.15 16.26 -0.44
N VAL A 38 -3.02 15.60 -0.14
CA VAL A 38 -3.04 14.18 0.27
C VAL A 38 -3.58 13.96 1.68
N VAL A 39 -3.38 14.91 2.62
CA VAL A 39 -3.91 14.78 4.00
C VAL A 39 -5.43 14.72 4.04
N VAL A 40 -6.10 15.30 3.04
CA VAL A 40 -7.54 15.27 2.88
C VAL A 40 -7.99 14.06 2.06
N GLU A 41 -7.32 13.79 0.94
CA GLU A 41 -7.83 12.86 -0.07
C GLU A 41 -7.50 11.39 0.24
N VAL A 42 -6.36 11.12 0.89
CA VAL A 42 -5.99 9.75 1.30
C VAL A 42 -7.03 9.12 2.24
N PRO A 43 -7.45 9.76 3.36
CA PRO A 43 -8.47 9.17 4.21
C PRO A 43 -9.87 9.14 3.55
N LYS A 44 -10.18 10.03 2.60
CA LYS A 44 -11.44 9.98 1.82
C LYS A 44 -11.48 8.76 0.91
N LEU A 45 -10.43 8.52 0.13
CA LEU A 45 -10.34 7.36 -0.75
C LEU A 45 -10.33 6.05 0.05
N GLY A 46 -9.59 6.04 1.17
CA GLY A 46 -9.60 4.94 2.14
C GLY A 46 -11.00 4.66 2.73
N LYS A 47 -11.79 5.70 3.01
CA LYS A 47 -13.18 5.58 3.49
C LYS A 47 -14.07 4.88 2.46
N GLU A 48 -13.93 5.20 1.17
CA GLU A 48 -14.73 4.56 0.12
C GLU A 48 -14.45 3.06 0.03
N ALA A 49 -13.16 2.67 0.08
CA ALA A 49 -12.76 1.26 0.10
C ALA A 49 -13.27 0.56 1.36
N ALA A 50 -13.06 1.17 2.54
CA ALA A 50 -13.49 0.62 3.83
C ALA A 50 -15.01 0.44 3.91
N ALA A 51 -15.79 1.40 3.40
CA ALA A 51 -17.25 1.30 3.38
C ALA A 51 -17.73 0.10 2.54
N LYS A 52 -17.08 -0.19 1.41
CA LYS A 52 -17.37 -1.37 0.58
C LYS A 52 -17.02 -2.67 1.31
N ALA A 53 -15.84 -2.74 1.93
CA ALA A 53 -15.41 -3.91 2.69
C ALA A 53 -16.30 -4.18 3.92
N ILE A 54 -16.69 -3.14 4.66
CA ILE A 54 -17.63 -3.25 5.80
C ILE A 54 -19.01 -3.72 5.33
N LYS A 55 -19.47 -3.21 4.19
CA LYS A 55 -20.75 -3.65 3.59
C LYS A 55 -20.71 -5.13 3.21
N GLU A 56 -19.63 -5.58 2.57
CA GLU A 56 -19.43 -6.99 2.22
C GLU A 56 -19.34 -7.89 3.45
N TRP A 57 -18.63 -7.45 4.50
CA TRP A 57 -18.55 -8.15 5.78
C TRP A 57 -19.91 -8.28 6.49
N GLY A 58 -20.84 -7.35 6.26
CA GLY A 58 -22.23 -7.47 6.69
C GLY A 58 -22.45 -7.30 8.20
N GLN A 59 -21.45 -6.81 8.94
CA GLN A 59 -21.53 -6.55 10.38
C GLN A 59 -21.47 -5.06 10.71
N PRO A 60 -22.03 -4.64 11.85
CA PRO A 60 -21.97 -3.24 12.25
C PRO A 60 -20.53 -2.82 12.50
N LYS A 61 -20.14 -1.65 11.99
CA LYS A 61 -18.81 -1.04 12.19
C LYS A 61 -18.40 -0.89 13.66
N SER A 62 -19.36 -0.90 14.59
CA SER A 62 -19.10 -0.92 16.03
C SER A 62 -18.40 -2.18 16.51
N LYS A 63 -18.41 -3.27 15.74
CA LYS A 63 -17.66 -4.50 16.03
C LYS A 63 -16.18 -4.43 15.61
N ILE A 64 -15.77 -3.43 14.82
CA ILE A 64 -14.36 -3.22 14.50
C ILE A 64 -13.61 -2.86 15.79
N THR A 65 -12.54 -3.60 16.08
CA THR A 65 -11.74 -3.44 17.31
C THR A 65 -10.39 -2.78 17.03
N HIS A 66 -9.86 -2.97 15.82
CA HIS A 66 -8.59 -2.41 15.41
C HIS A 66 -8.71 -1.77 14.02
N LEU A 67 -7.88 -0.76 13.77
CA LEU A 67 -7.67 -0.15 12.47
C LEU A 67 -6.17 -0.15 12.18
N VAL A 68 -5.77 -0.79 11.08
CA VAL A 68 -4.44 -0.66 10.50
C VAL A 68 -4.57 0.20 9.25
N PHE A 69 -3.91 1.35 9.22
CA PHE A 69 -3.91 2.23 8.05
C PHE A 69 -2.50 2.34 7.50
N CYS A 70 -2.36 2.18 6.19
CA CYS A 70 -1.10 2.34 5.49
C CYS A 70 -1.22 3.35 4.36
N THR A 71 -0.24 4.24 4.27
CA THR A 71 -0.02 5.09 3.09
C THR A 71 1.43 5.55 2.99
N THR A 72 1.90 5.70 1.77
CA THR A 72 3.14 6.39 1.41
C THR A 72 2.86 7.86 0.99
N SER A 73 1.57 8.21 0.91
CA SER A 73 1.08 9.47 0.35
C SER A 73 0.88 10.52 1.43
N GLY A 74 1.99 11.09 1.88
CA GLY A 74 2.02 12.15 2.89
C GLY A 74 2.05 11.65 4.32
N VAL A 75 2.20 12.60 5.25
CA VAL A 75 2.23 12.38 6.71
C VAL A 75 1.53 13.54 7.42
N ASP A 76 0.81 13.25 8.50
CA ASP A 76 0.16 14.29 9.31
C ASP A 76 -0.07 13.81 10.76
N MET A 77 -0.33 14.75 11.67
CA MET A 77 -0.62 14.52 13.08
C MET A 77 -1.80 15.38 13.55
N PRO A 78 -2.99 14.81 13.82
CA PRO A 78 -3.32 13.37 13.81
C PRO A 78 -3.33 12.74 12.41
N GLY A 79 -2.89 11.48 12.32
CA GLY A 79 -2.69 10.79 11.03
C GLY A 79 -3.96 10.33 10.31
N ALA A 80 -3.77 9.76 9.12
CA ALA A 80 -4.86 9.26 8.26
C ALA A 80 -5.72 8.20 8.96
N ASP A 81 -5.15 7.41 9.88
CA ASP A 81 -5.88 6.47 10.74
C ASP A 81 -6.90 7.17 11.67
N TYR A 82 -6.54 8.33 12.22
CA TYR A 82 -7.45 9.17 13.01
C TYR A 82 -8.53 9.78 12.11
N GLN A 83 -8.14 10.34 10.96
CA GLN A 83 -9.10 10.95 10.03
C GLN A 83 -10.12 9.92 9.54
N LEU A 84 -9.67 8.73 9.15
CA LEU A 84 -10.53 7.63 8.74
C LEU A 84 -11.45 7.17 9.88
N THR A 85 -10.93 7.07 11.11
CA THR A 85 -11.72 6.73 12.30
C THR A 85 -12.91 7.67 12.46
N LYS A 86 -12.70 8.98 12.30
CA LYS A 86 -13.78 9.98 12.34
C LYS A 86 -14.72 9.87 11.14
N LEU A 87 -14.18 9.77 9.93
CA LEU A 87 -14.97 9.70 8.69
C LEU A 87 -15.90 8.49 8.64
N LEU A 88 -15.45 7.35 9.17
CA LEU A 88 -16.25 6.14 9.28
C LEU A 88 -17.14 6.14 10.52
N GLY A 89 -16.91 7.01 11.50
CA GLY A 89 -17.59 7.00 12.79
C GLY A 89 -17.36 5.67 13.53
N LEU A 90 -16.12 5.22 13.58
CA LEU A 90 -15.72 4.06 14.39
C LEU A 90 -15.77 4.44 15.88
N ARG A 91 -15.71 3.42 16.76
CA ARG A 91 -15.63 3.66 18.20
C ARG A 91 -14.37 4.45 18.53
N SER A 92 -14.45 5.37 19.49
CA SER A 92 -13.29 6.14 19.99
C SER A 92 -12.21 5.25 20.60
N SER A 93 -12.57 4.05 21.06
CA SER A 93 -11.66 3.04 21.61
C SER A 93 -11.06 2.09 20.57
N VAL A 94 -11.29 2.31 19.26
CA VAL A 94 -10.62 1.51 18.22
C VAL A 94 -9.10 1.65 18.37
N LYS A 95 -8.41 0.51 18.42
CA LYS A 95 -6.94 0.52 18.53
C LYS A 95 -6.35 0.75 17.15
N ARG A 96 -5.58 1.81 16.99
CA ARG A 96 -5.06 2.24 15.69
C ARG A 96 -3.58 1.92 15.55
N SER A 97 -3.19 1.48 14.35
CA SER A 97 -1.80 1.33 13.94
C SER A 97 -1.62 2.04 12.60
N MET A 98 -0.89 3.16 12.63
CA MET A 98 -0.60 3.96 11.44
C MET A 98 0.78 3.58 10.88
N MET A 99 0.82 3.22 9.60
CA MET A 99 2.04 2.86 8.88
C MET A 99 2.27 3.86 7.76
N TYR A 100 3.15 4.83 8.02
CA TYR A 100 3.58 5.80 7.02
C TYR A 100 4.85 5.34 6.30
N GLN A 101 4.96 5.72 5.02
CA GLN A 101 6.22 5.69 4.26
C GLN A 101 6.88 4.29 4.19
N GLN A 102 6.07 3.24 4.09
CA GLN A 102 6.57 1.86 3.96
C GLN A 102 6.78 1.44 2.49
N GLY A 103 6.16 2.13 1.53
CA GLY A 103 6.29 1.80 0.11
C GLY A 103 5.54 0.52 -0.30
N CYS A 104 5.94 -0.04 -1.45
CA CYS A 104 5.14 -1.06 -2.15
C CYS A 104 4.96 -2.39 -1.40
N PHE A 105 5.84 -2.74 -0.46
CA PHE A 105 5.72 -3.99 0.31
C PHE A 105 4.67 -3.90 1.44
N ALA A 106 4.16 -2.71 1.72
CA ALA A 106 3.30 -2.47 2.88
C ALA A 106 1.99 -3.28 2.84
N GLY A 107 1.52 -3.68 1.65
CA GLY A 107 0.41 -4.62 1.50
C GLY A 107 0.65 -5.96 2.22
N GLY A 108 1.86 -6.51 2.16
CA GLY A 108 2.23 -7.69 2.94
C GLY A 108 2.39 -7.39 4.43
N THR A 109 2.95 -6.22 4.76
CA THR A 109 3.17 -5.79 6.15
C THR A 109 1.86 -5.63 6.92
N VAL A 110 0.83 -5.02 6.32
CA VAL A 110 -0.46 -4.85 6.99
C VAL A 110 -1.19 -6.18 7.23
N LEU A 111 -1.02 -7.16 6.33
CA LEU A 111 -1.53 -8.53 6.53
C LEU A 111 -0.81 -9.21 7.69
N ARG A 112 0.52 -9.12 7.74
CA ARG A 112 1.33 -9.66 8.83
C ARG A 112 0.92 -9.08 10.19
N LEU A 113 0.80 -7.76 10.28
CA LEU A 113 0.37 -7.11 11.52
C LEU A 113 -1.07 -7.49 11.89
N ALA A 114 -1.99 -7.49 10.92
CA ALA A 114 -3.39 -7.82 11.17
C ALA A 114 -3.60 -9.28 11.60
N LYS A 115 -2.78 -10.22 11.10
CA LYS A 115 -2.75 -11.61 11.56
C LYS A 115 -2.51 -11.68 13.07
N ASP A 116 -1.42 -11.10 13.55
CA ASP A 116 -1.07 -11.13 14.97
C ASP A 116 -2.13 -10.42 15.82
N LEU A 117 -2.65 -9.27 15.36
CA LEU A 117 -3.70 -8.54 16.06
C LEU A 117 -5.00 -9.34 16.17
N ALA A 118 -5.41 -10.04 15.10
CA ALA A 118 -6.62 -10.83 15.06
C ALA A 118 -6.51 -12.10 15.91
N GLU A 119 -5.42 -12.84 15.78
CA GLU A 119 -5.21 -14.13 16.46
C GLU A 119 -4.97 -13.97 17.96
N ASN A 120 -4.26 -12.91 18.36
CA ASN A 120 -3.90 -12.70 19.76
C ASN A 120 -5.00 -11.98 20.57
N ASN A 121 -6.10 -11.57 19.94
CA ASN A 121 -7.19 -10.86 20.61
C ASN A 121 -8.53 -11.52 20.27
N LYS A 122 -9.08 -12.31 21.21
CA LYS A 122 -10.36 -13.02 21.03
C LYS A 122 -11.48 -12.07 20.56
N GLY A 123 -12.13 -12.43 19.45
CA GLY A 123 -13.22 -11.66 18.85
C GLY A 123 -12.79 -10.37 18.15
N ALA A 124 -11.49 -10.17 17.92
CA ALA A 124 -11.02 -9.00 17.19
C ALA A 124 -11.44 -9.03 15.71
N ARG A 125 -11.77 -7.84 15.21
CA ARG A 125 -12.03 -7.56 13.79
C ARG A 125 -11.20 -6.34 13.44
N VAL A 126 -10.18 -6.59 12.64
CA VAL A 126 -9.18 -5.61 12.20
C VAL A 126 -9.62 -5.08 10.85
N LEU A 127 -9.97 -3.80 10.78
CA LEU A 127 -10.09 -3.11 9.50
C LEU A 127 -8.68 -2.72 9.05
N VAL A 128 -8.27 -3.20 7.88
CA VAL A 128 -7.02 -2.78 7.25
C VAL A 128 -7.38 -1.90 6.05
N VAL A 129 -6.69 -0.77 5.90
CA VAL A 129 -6.84 0.13 4.76
C VAL A 129 -5.46 0.53 4.24
N CYS A 130 -5.24 0.32 2.95
CA CYS A 130 -4.14 0.92 2.21
C CYS A 130 -4.71 1.95 1.24
N SER A 131 -4.21 3.18 1.23
CA SER A 131 -4.67 4.23 0.33
C SER A 131 -3.50 5.05 -0.18
N GLU A 132 -3.35 5.11 -1.50
CA GLU A 132 -2.22 5.77 -2.16
C GLU A 132 -2.71 6.75 -3.23
N ILE A 133 -2.07 7.92 -3.26
CA ILE A 133 -2.35 9.05 -4.16
C ILE A 133 -1.02 9.59 -4.68
N THR A 134 -0.85 9.61 -6.00
CA THR A 134 0.38 10.00 -6.71
C THR A 134 0.73 11.48 -6.61
N ALA A 135 -0.13 12.31 -6.03
CA ALA A 135 0.15 13.74 -5.82
C ALA A 135 1.46 13.99 -5.08
N VAL A 136 1.87 13.10 -4.17
CA VAL A 136 3.15 13.23 -3.45
C VAL A 136 4.39 13.00 -4.34
N THR A 137 4.25 12.33 -5.49
CA THR A 137 5.35 11.81 -6.32
C THR A 137 5.34 12.30 -7.76
N PHE A 138 4.24 12.90 -8.22
CA PHE A 138 4.12 13.49 -9.56
C PHE A 138 5.12 14.64 -9.75
N ARG A 139 5.81 14.70 -10.88
CA ARG A 139 6.72 15.81 -11.20
C ARG A 139 7.00 15.92 -12.68
N GLY A 140 7.55 17.07 -13.09
CA GLY A 140 8.05 17.28 -14.44
C GLY A 140 9.21 16.33 -14.80
N PRO A 141 9.43 16.07 -16.10
CA PRO A 141 10.50 15.20 -16.56
C PRO A 141 11.89 15.87 -16.44
N SER A 142 12.94 15.06 -16.38
CA SER A 142 14.33 15.50 -16.52
C SER A 142 15.17 14.43 -17.21
N ASP A 143 16.01 14.83 -18.15
CA ASP A 143 16.88 13.91 -18.92
C ASP A 143 17.95 13.24 -18.04
N THR A 144 18.22 13.79 -16.86
CA THR A 144 19.18 13.25 -15.89
C THR A 144 18.56 12.29 -14.87
N HIS A 145 17.24 12.11 -14.87
CA HIS A 145 16.52 11.30 -13.86
C HIS A 145 15.50 10.35 -14.50
N LEU A 146 16.00 9.42 -15.31
CA LEU A 146 15.19 8.50 -16.12
C LEU A 146 14.33 7.52 -15.28
N ASP A 147 14.81 7.14 -14.10
CA ASP A 147 14.08 6.33 -13.12
C ASP A 147 12.84 7.04 -12.57
N SER A 148 12.83 8.37 -12.45
CA SER A 148 11.60 9.12 -12.16
C SER A 148 10.57 8.95 -13.27
N LEU A 149 10.97 8.97 -14.54
CA LEU A 149 10.05 8.74 -15.67
C LEU A 149 9.42 7.35 -15.64
N VAL A 150 10.17 6.33 -15.20
CA VAL A 150 9.63 4.99 -14.96
C VAL A 150 8.52 5.06 -13.90
N GLY A 151 8.78 5.73 -12.77
CA GLY A 151 7.75 5.98 -11.75
C GLY A 151 6.51 6.70 -12.29
N GLN A 152 6.70 7.78 -13.07
CA GLN A 152 5.60 8.53 -13.69
C GLN A 152 4.78 7.71 -14.69
N ALA A 153 5.34 6.65 -15.27
CA ALA A 153 4.64 5.74 -16.17
C ALA A 153 3.90 4.60 -15.45
N LEU A 154 4.30 4.27 -14.22
CA LEU A 154 3.79 3.11 -13.47
C LEU A 154 2.77 3.48 -12.39
N PHE A 155 3.05 4.50 -11.58
CA PHE A 155 2.24 4.76 -10.39
C PHE A 155 0.85 5.27 -10.71
N GLY A 156 -0.14 4.85 -9.93
CA GLY A 156 -1.53 5.31 -10.03
C GLY A 156 -2.19 5.29 -8.65
N ASP A 157 -3.35 5.93 -8.58
CA ASP A 157 -4.06 6.13 -7.31
C ASP A 157 -5.03 4.98 -7.04
N GLY A 158 -5.18 4.65 -5.77
CA GLY A 158 -6.12 3.61 -5.37
C GLY A 158 -6.15 3.38 -3.86
N ALA A 159 -7.26 2.83 -3.38
CA ALA A 159 -7.36 2.31 -2.04
C ALA A 159 -7.98 0.92 -2.02
N ALA A 160 -7.52 0.10 -1.08
CA ALA A 160 -8.06 -1.21 -0.78
C ALA A 160 -8.34 -1.29 0.72
N ALA A 161 -9.38 -2.03 1.08
CA ALA A 161 -9.71 -2.30 2.48
C ALA A 161 -10.16 -3.74 2.65
N ILE A 162 -9.79 -4.33 3.77
CA ILE A 162 -10.13 -5.71 4.13
C ILE A 162 -10.49 -5.78 5.61
N ILE A 163 -11.37 -6.73 5.95
CA ILE A 163 -11.69 -7.08 7.34
C ILE A 163 -11.01 -8.41 7.66
N ILE A 164 -10.15 -8.42 8.67
CA ILE A 164 -9.43 -9.61 9.13
C ILE A 164 -9.90 -9.95 10.55
N GLY A 165 -10.12 -11.23 10.81
CA GLY A 165 -10.48 -11.72 12.13
C GLY A 165 -10.24 -13.22 12.22
N SER A 166 -10.07 -13.70 13.45
CA SER A 166 -10.06 -15.12 13.78
C SER A 166 -11.44 -15.56 14.27
N ASP A 167 -11.69 -16.87 14.26
CA ASP A 167 -12.94 -17.50 14.69
C ASP A 167 -14.16 -16.86 13.98
N PRO A 168 -14.33 -17.11 12.66
CA PRO A 168 -15.43 -16.53 11.92
C PRO A 168 -16.77 -16.98 12.49
N VAL A 169 -17.72 -16.06 12.62
CA VAL A 169 -19.06 -16.34 13.12
C VAL A 169 -19.85 -17.10 12.03
N PRO A 170 -20.23 -18.37 12.26
CA PRO A 170 -20.93 -19.16 11.25
C PRO A 170 -22.21 -18.48 10.77
N ALA A 171 -22.55 -18.67 9.49
CA ALA A 171 -23.72 -18.09 8.81
C ALA A 171 -23.76 -16.55 8.70
N VAL A 172 -22.84 -15.84 9.34
CA VAL A 172 -22.74 -14.37 9.32
C VAL A 172 -21.53 -13.91 8.54
N GLU A 173 -20.38 -14.54 8.79
CA GLU A 173 -19.12 -14.21 8.16
C GLU A 173 -18.72 -15.32 7.18
N LYS A 174 -18.26 -14.92 5.99
CA LYS A 174 -17.80 -15.83 4.95
C LYS A 174 -16.29 -15.64 4.75
N PRO A 175 -15.44 -16.54 5.29
CA PRO A 175 -14.00 -16.48 5.06
C PRO A 175 -13.68 -16.55 3.56
N LEU A 176 -12.74 -15.73 3.11
CA LEU A 176 -12.24 -15.73 1.72
C LEU A 176 -10.87 -16.44 1.63
N PHE A 177 -9.97 -16.10 2.55
CA PHE A 177 -8.63 -16.66 2.65
C PHE A 177 -8.22 -16.79 4.12
N GLU A 178 -7.26 -17.67 4.40
CA GLU A 178 -6.64 -17.82 5.71
C GLU A 178 -5.17 -17.37 5.64
N LEU A 179 -4.74 -16.55 6.60
CA LEU A 179 -3.35 -16.12 6.71
C LEU A 179 -2.57 -17.18 7.48
N VAL A 180 -1.99 -18.17 6.79
CA VAL A 180 -1.27 -19.28 7.42
C VAL A 180 0.04 -18.81 8.08
N SER A 181 0.86 -18.09 7.31
CA SER A 181 2.14 -17.55 7.75
C SER A 181 2.40 -16.19 7.10
N ALA A 182 3.27 -15.39 7.71
CA ALA A 182 3.74 -14.14 7.14
C ALA A 182 5.20 -13.93 7.51
N ALA A 183 6.04 -13.64 6.52
CA ALA A 183 7.47 -13.46 6.68
C ALA A 183 7.93 -12.17 6.00
N GLN A 184 9.10 -11.68 6.40
CA GLN A 184 9.78 -10.55 5.77
C GLN A 184 11.28 -10.83 5.78
N THR A 185 11.96 -10.39 4.72
CA THR A 185 13.42 -10.48 4.61
C THR A 185 13.97 -9.21 3.96
N ILE A 186 15.25 -8.95 4.19
CA ILE A 186 16.03 -7.93 3.48
C ILE A 186 16.98 -8.69 2.55
N LEU A 187 16.98 -8.34 1.27
CA LEU A 187 17.79 -9.03 0.29
C LEU A 187 19.28 -8.65 0.48
N PRO A 188 20.21 -9.61 0.42
CA PRO A 188 21.64 -9.29 0.45
C PRO A 188 22.02 -8.44 -0.76
N ASP A 189 23.00 -7.55 -0.57
CA ASP A 189 23.56 -6.69 -1.63
C ASP A 189 22.51 -5.85 -2.38
N SER A 190 21.47 -5.39 -1.65
CA SER A 190 20.34 -4.63 -2.23
C SER A 190 20.24 -3.18 -1.75
N ASP A 191 21.24 -2.70 -1.01
CA ASP A 191 21.31 -1.32 -0.52
C ASP A 191 21.19 -0.31 -1.67
N GLY A 192 20.31 0.67 -1.51
CA GLY A 192 20.04 1.70 -2.53
C GLY A 192 19.32 1.20 -3.79
N ALA A 193 18.87 -0.06 -3.83
CA ALA A 193 18.13 -0.59 -4.99
C ALA A 193 16.82 0.17 -5.23
N ILE A 194 16.15 0.55 -4.14
CA ILE A 194 14.95 1.39 -4.14
C ILE A 194 15.07 2.37 -2.99
N ASP A 195 15.30 3.64 -3.32
CA ASP A 195 15.34 4.72 -2.35
C ASP A 195 14.15 5.67 -2.55
N GLY A 196 13.56 6.11 -1.44
CA GLY A 196 12.56 7.17 -1.40
C GLY A 196 13.05 8.29 -0.49
N HIS A 197 13.00 9.54 -0.96
CA HIS A 197 13.40 10.70 -0.18
C HIS A 197 12.30 11.75 -0.17
N LEU A 198 11.73 11.99 1.01
CA LEU A 198 10.81 13.11 1.20
C LEU A 198 11.61 14.40 1.36
N ARG A 199 11.38 15.36 0.47
CA ARG A 199 12.09 16.65 0.39
C ARG A 199 11.09 17.78 0.20
N GLU A 200 11.56 19.01 0.21
CA GLU A 200 10.76 20.22 -0.09
C GLU A 200 10.05 20.14 -1.45
N VAL A 201 10.58 19.33 -2.37
CA VAL A 201 10.05 19.10 -3.73
C VAL A 201 9.02 17.95 -3.79
N GLY A 202 8.64 17.37 -2.65
CA GLY A 202 7.84 16.15 -2.58
C GLY A 202 8.69 14.88 -2.39
N LEU A 203 8.09 13.72 -2.67
CA LEU A 203 8.74 12.41 -2.51
C LEU A 203 9.45 11.97 -3.79
N THR A 204 10.78 12.08 -3.83
CA THR A 204 11.60 11.60 -4.95
C THR A 204 11.93 10.13 -4.77
N PHE A 205 11.98 9.38 -5.88
CA PHE A 205 12.39 7.99 -5.87
C PHE A 205 13.60 7.76 -6.76
N HIS A 206 14.44 6.83 -6.32
CA HIS A 206 15.56 6.29 -7.09
C HIS A 206 15.43 4.79 -7.21
N LEU A 207 15.56 4.30 -8.44
CA LEU A 207 15.40 2.88 -8.76
C LEU A 207 16.63 2.40 -9.53
N LEU A 208 17.34 1.42 -8.98
CA LEU A 208 18.34 0.70 -9.74
C LEU A 208 17.65 -0.13 -10.83
N LYS A 209 18.26 -0.18 -12.02
CA LYS A 209 17.72 -0.93 -13.17
C LYS A 209 17.57 -2.42 -12.88
N ASP A 210 18.38 -2.97 -11.99
CA ASP A 210 18.47 -4.41 -11.70
C ASP A 210 17.58 -4.88 -10.54
N VAL A 211 16.62 -4.07 -10.08
CA VAL A 211 15.63 -4.49 -9.08
C VAL A 211 14.94 -5.81 -9.45
N PRO A 212 14.49 -6.04 -10.71
CA PRO A 212 13.90 -7.33 -11.09
C PRO A 212 14.86 -8.52 -10.90
N GLY A 213 16.14 -8.36 -11.26
CA GLY A 213 17.17 -9.40 -11.11
C GLY A 213 17.47 -9.72 -9.64
N LEU A 214 17.48 -8.68 -8.79
CA LEU A 214 17.61 -8.87 -7.34
C LEU A 214 16.45 -9.68 -6.76
N ILE A 215 15.21 -9.41 -7.18
CA ILE A 215 14.04 -10.13 -6.70
C ILE A 215 14.05 -11.58 -7.20
N SER A 216 14.23 -11.81 -8.50
CA SER A 216 14.18 -13.15 -9.12
C SER A 216 15.25 -14.08 -8.55
N LYS A 217 16.47 -13.56 -8.29
CA LYS A 217 17.56 -14.32 -7.66
C LYS A 217 17.25 -14.81 -6.24
N ASN A 218 16.38 -14.11 -5.51
CA ASN A 218 16.16 -14.36 -4.08
C ASN A 218 14.77 -14.92 -3.73
N ILE A 219 13.79 -14.86 -4.64
CA ILE A 219 12.41 -15.26 -4.34
C ILE A 219 12.29 -16.75 -4.00
N GLU A 220 13.04 -17.63 -4.66
CA GLU A 220 12.99 -19.08 -4.43
C GLU A 220 13.38 -19.46 -2.99
N LYS A 221 14.35 -18.75 -2.41
CA LYS A 221 14.72 -18.94 -1.00
C LYS A 221 13.54 -18.61 -0.09
N SER A 222 12.86 -17.50 -0.33
CA SER A 222 11.70 -17.07 0.45
C SER A 222 10.53 -18.07 0.33
N LEU A 223 10.28 -18.59 -0.88
CA LEU A 223 9.27 -19.64 -1.12
C LEU A 223 9.63 -20.92 -0.37
N THR A 224 10.89 -21.37 -0.48
CA THR A 224 11.37 -22.56 0.20
C THR A 224 11.22 -22.43 1.73
N GLU A 225 11.61 -21.29 2.31
CA GLU A 225 11.45 -21.06 3.75
C GLU A 225 9.98 -21.07 4.19
N ALA A 226 9.08 -20.47 3.39
CA ALA A 226 7.66 -20.40 3.71
C ALA A 226 6.92 -21.74 3.55
N PHE A 227 7.27 -22.52 2.52
CA PHE A 227 6.49 -23.70 2.10
C PHE A 227 7.13 -25.04 2.48
N LYS A 228 8.43 -25.10 2.81
CA LYS A 228 9.07 -26.32 3.30
C LYS A 228 8.38 -26.93 4.54
N PRO A 229 7.93 -26.15 5.54
CA PRO A 229 7.15 -26.70 6.68
C PRO A 229 5.81 -27.32 6.27
N LEU A 230 5.27 -26.93 5.11
CA LEU A 230 4.01 -27.43 4.56
C LEU A 230 4.21 -28.57 3.55
N GLY A 231 5.47 -28.96 3.26
CA GLY A 231 5.79 -30.00 2.31
C GLY A 231 5.51 -29.66 0.84
N ILE A 232 5.40 -28.38 0.50
CA ILE A 232 5.12 -27.92 -0.88
C ILE A 232 6.43 -27.48 -1.53
N SER A 233 6.69 -28.01 -2.74
CA SER A 233 7.87 -27.68 -3.55
C SER A 233 7.57 -27.39 -5.02
N ASP A 234 6.34 -27.65 -5.48
CA ASP A 234 5.89 -27.28 -6.82
C ASP A 234 5.17 -25.93 -6.78
N TRP A 235 5.85 -24.88 -7.23
CA TRP A 235 5.34 -23.51 -7.22
C TRP A 235 4.14 -23.30 -8.18
N ASN A 236 3.96 -24.17 -9.18
CA ASN A 236 2.79 -24.11 -10.08
C ASN A 236 1.53 -24.71 -9.48
N SER A 237 1.64 -25.43 -8.36
CA SER A 237 0.49 -25.91 -7.59
C SER A 237 -0.18 -24.82 -6.74
N LEU A 238 0.47 -23.65 -6.63
CA LEU A 238 0.01 -22.51 -5.83
C LEU A 238 -0.74 -21.49 -6.69
N PHE A 239 -1.69 -20.78 -6.06
CA PHE A 239 -2.16 -19.51 -6.61
C PHE A 239 -1.19 -18.39 -6.25
N TRP A 240 -1.12 -17.35 -7.10
CA TRP A 240 -0.14 -16.28 -6.97
C TRP A 240 -0.78 -14.91 -6.78
N ILE A 241 -0.24 -14.15 -5.83
CA ILE A 241 -0.49 -12.73 -5.64
C ILE A 241 0.89 -12.06 -5.53
N ALA A 242 1.39 -11.54 -6.64
CA ALA A 242 2.64 -10.80 -6.68
C ALA A 242 2.33 -9.30 -6.85
N HIS A 243 3.09 -8.44 -6.14
CA HIS A 243 2.96 -7.00 -6.33
C HIS A 243 3.40 -6.61 -7.75
N PRO A 244 2.54 -5.97 -8.57
CA PRO A 244 2.87 -5.64 -9.95
C PRO A 244 3.67 -4.33 -10.04
N GLY A 245 4.82 -4.27 -9.36
CA GLY A 245 5.67 -3.07 -9.28
C GLY A 245 6.32 -2.67 -10.61
N GLY A 246 6.26 -3.55 -11.60
CA GLY A 246 6.66 -3.35 -12.99
C GLY A 246 6.62 -4.68 -13.74
N PRO A 247 6.37 -4.70 -15.06
CA PRO A 247 6.24 -5.94 -15.82
C PRO A 247 7.49 -6.82 -15.75
N ALA A 248 8.68 -6.21 -15.75
CA ALA A 248 9.95 -6.93 -15.66
C ALA A 248 10.12 -7.75 -14.36
N ILE A 249 9.45 -7.38 -13.26
CA ILE A 249 9.48 -8.14 -12.00
C ILE A 249 8.63 -9.42 -12.12
N LEU A 250 7.58 -9.39 -12.95
CA LEU A 250 6.68 -10.54 -13.15
C LEU A 250 7.17 -11.45 -14.28
N ASP A 251 7.86 -10.88 -15.27
CA ASP A 251 8.38 -11.62 -16.42
C ASP A 251 9.65 -12.44 -16.10
N GLN A 252 10.41 -12.05 -15.06
CA GLN A 252 11.63 -12.72 -14.60
C GLN A 252 11.36 -13.68 -13.44
#